data_AF-A0A534XH55-F1
#
_entry.id   AF-A0A534XH55-F1
#
_cell.length_a   1.000
_cell.length_b   1.000
_cell.length_c   1.000
_cell.angle_alpha   90.00
_cell.angle_beta   90.00
_cell.angle_gamma   90.00
#
_symmetry.space_group_name_H-M   'P 1'
#
loop_
_entity.id
_entity.type
_entity.pdbx_description
1 polymer ?
#
loop_
_entity_poly.entity_id
_entity_poly.type
_entity_poly.pdbx_seq_one_letter_code
_entity_poly.pdbx_strand_id
1 'polypeptide(L)'
;MAITRRRFLEYSGGLALAFAAGRVLAIDPRNGKPKMTPSGFDPNVFVHVATDGLVTLVCARSEMGQGVRSTIPALLADELGADMARVKLVQGDADKKYGDQKTDGSTSIRKGYEGLRQAGATARTMLVAAAARRWKVSPASCVARDHAIFHGKLSLGFGELAAEAAMLPVPAPGEVKVRPRSEMRHVFKDLPLIDGPAIVTGKAVFGADVRLPGMLVAVIARPPVVGGRVARYDAKRALAIPGVKHIVEIPTPKPPYAYQPWGGIAVLAENTWAALRGRAALEIEWDEGANAEYDSDRYRATLSESVHAKGSPARNTGNVEAA
;
A
#
# COMPACT_ATOMS: atom_id res chain seq x y z
N MET A 1 -57.68 -12.18 -5.76
CA MET A 1 -56.49 -12.31 -6.62
C MET A 1 -55.60 -13.41 -6.07
N ALA A 2 -55.35 -14.48 -6.83
CA ALA A 2 -54.52 -15.59 -6.38
C ALA A 2 -53.02 -15.22 -6.48
N ILE A 3 -52.28 -15.33 -5.38
CA ILE A 3 -50.83 -15.12 -5.34
C ILE A 3 -50.16 -16.35 -5.98
N THR A 4 -49.43 -16.14 -7.07
CA THR A 4 -48.68 -17.21 -7.73
C THR A 4 -47.35 -17.45 -7.01
N ARG A 5 -46.83 -18.69 -7.05
CA ARG A 5 -45.53 -19.07 -6.44
C ARG A 5 -44.37 -18.16 -6.89
N ARG A 6 -44.42 -17.65 -8.12
CA ARG A 6 -43.44 -16.72 -8.67
C ARG A 6 -43.51 -15.33 -8.00
N ARG A 7 -44.71 -14.81 -7.75
CA ARG A 7 -44.89 -13.57 -6.97
C ARG A 7 -44.53 -13.76 -5.50
N PHE A 8 -44.81 -14.91 -4.91
CA PHE A 8 -44.39 -15.20 -3.53
C PHE A 8 -42.86 -15.18 -3.40
N LEU A 9 -42.12 -15.78 -4.34
CA LEU A 9 -40.65 -15.76 -4.36
C LEU A 9 -40.05 -14.38 -4.64
N GLU A 10 -40.69 -13.56 -5.47
CA GLU A 10 -40.29 -12.15 -5.67
C GLU A 10 -40.45 -11.32 -4.38
N TYR A 11 -41.52 -11.54 -3.61
CA TYR A 11 -41.75 -10.84 -2.34
C TYR A 11 -40.98 -11.44 -1.16
N SER A 12 -40.70 -12.75 -1.13
CA SER A 12 -39.93 -13.40 -0.07
C SER A 12 -38.42 -13.32 -0.28
N GLY A 13 -37.94 -13.16 -1.52
CA GLY A 13 -36.52 -12.96 -1.84
C GLY A 13 -35.97 -11.61 -1.37
N GLY A 14 -36.83 -10.63 -1.09
CA GLY A 14 -36.48 -9.35 -0.47
C GLY A 14 -36.47 -9.34 1.06
N LEU A 15 -36.85 -10.46 1.70
CA LEU A 15 -37.00 -10.56 3.15
C LEU A 15 -36.16 -11.72 3.71
N ALA A 16 -34.84 -11.70 3.45
CA ALA A 16 -33.88 -12.58 4.10
C ALA A 16 -32.96 -11.76 5.03
N LEU A 17 -33.40 -11.68 6.30
CA LEU A 17 -32.62 -11.50 7.53
C LEU A 17 -31.65 -10.30 7.60
N ALA A 18 -32.22 -9.16 7.97
CA ALA A 18 -31.57 -8.22 8.87
C ALA A 18 -31.43 -8.88 10.26
N PHE A 19 -30.20 -9.22 10.66
CA PHE A 19 -29.67 -9.09 12.03
C PHE A 19 -28.15 -9.40 12.04
N ALA A 20 -27.37 -8.44 11.57
CA ALA A 20 -26.00 -8.18 11.99
C ALA A 20 -25.63 -6.76 11.53
N ALA A 21 -25.47 -5.84 12.48
CA ALA A 21 -24.90 -4.48 12.38
C ALA A 21 -25.03 -3.74 11.03
N GLY A 22 -25.87 -2.70 11.01
CA GLY A 22 -26.36 -2.05 9.80
C GLY A 22 -25.32 -1.45 8.83
N ARG A 23 -25.63 -1.61 7.54
CA ARG A 23 -25.58 -0.59 6.46
C ARG A 23 -26.10 -1.23 5.18
N VAL A 24 -27.29 -0.81 4.72
CA VAL A 24 -27.81 -1.18 3.40
C VAL A 24 -26.99 -0.43 2.36
N LEU A 25 -26.13 -1.15 1.62
CA LEU A 25 -25.43 -0.62 0.46
C LEU A 25 -26.33 -0.79 -0.76
N ALA A 26 -26.90 0.31 -1.26
CA ALA A 26 -27.48 0.35 -2.60
C ALA A 26 -26.32 0.32 -3.62
N ILE A 27 -26.25 -0.74 -4.42
CA ILE A 27 -25.24 -0.94 -5.48
C ILE A 27 -25.80 -0.36 -6.78
N ASP A 28 -25.07 0.55 -7.43
CA ASP A 28 -25.36 0.97 -8.82
C ASP A 28 -24.94 -0.16 -9.78
N PRO A 29 -25.87 -0.75 -10.53
CA PRO A 29 -25.61 -1.90 -11.39
C PRO A 29 -24.71 -1.60 -12.60
N ARG A 30 -24.31 -0.34 -12.84
CA ARG A 30 -23.52 0.02 -14.03
C ARG A 30 -22.01 0.15 -13.82
N ASN A 31 -21.53 0.29 -12.58
CA ASN A 31 -20.08 0.50 -12.34
C ASN A 31 -19.50 -0.19 -11.10
N GLY A 32 -20.28 -0.92 -10.30
CA GLY A 32 -19.75 -1.79 -9.23
C GLY A 32 -18.91 -1.10 -8.13
N LYS A 33 -18.76 0.23 -8.18
CA LYS A 33 -18.02 1.01 -7.20
C LYS A 33 -19.01 1.54 -6.15
N PRO A 34 -18.84 1.22 -4.86
CA PRO A 34 -19.63 1.84 -3.82
C PRO A 34 -19.33 3.34 -3.82
N LYS A 35 -20.32 4.16 -4.17
CA LYS A 35 -20.29 5.60 -3.95
C LYS A 35 -20.59 5.85 -2.48
N MET A 36 -19.62 5.56 -1.62
CA MET A 36 -19.65 5.97 -0.23
C MET A 36 -19.10 7.39 -0.22
N THR A 37 -19.95 8.41 -0.21
CA THR A 37 -19.58 9.65 0.47
C THR A 37 -19.95 9.41 1.92
N PRO A 38 -19.02 9.01 2.81
CA PRO A 38 -19.35 9.04 4.21
C PRO A 38 -19.49 10.52 4.57
N SER A 39 -20.63 10.90 5.13
CA SER A 39 -20.69 12.12 5.91
C SER A 39 -19.53 12.10 6.92
N GLY A 40 -18.70 13.13 6.92
CA GLY A 40 -17.46 13.11 7.69
C GLY A 40 -16.52 14.24 7.35
N PHE A 41 -15.26 14.04 7.73
CA PHE A 41 -14.21 15.03 7.72
C PHE A 41 -12.91 14.43 7.17
N ASP A 42 -12.37 15.06 6.11
CA ASP A 42 -11.16 14.65 5.39
C ASP A 42 -10.13 15.80 5.38
N PRO A 43 -9.33 15.98 6.44
CA PRO A 43 -8.33 17.05 6.51
C PRO A 43 -7.19 16.89 5.50
N ASN A 44 -6.97 15.68 5.02
CA ASN A 44 -5.94 15.30 4.05
C ASN A 44 -6.25 13.90 3.50
N VAL A 45 -5.38 13.39 2.63
CA VAL A 45 -5.58 12.08 1.98
C VAL A 45 -5.38 10.86 2.88
N PHE A 46 -4.82 11.01 4.09
CA PHE A 46 -4.46 9.88 4.97
C PHE A 46 -5.43 9.64 6.11
N VAL A 47 -6.25 10.64 6.49
CA VAL A 47 -7.14 10.59 7.64
C VAL A 47 -8.56 10.95 7.20
N HIS A 48 -9.50 10.07 7.51
CA HIS A 48 -10.92 10.34 7.40
C HIS A 48 -11.59 10.10 8.76
N VAL A 49 -12.47 11.00 9.19
CA VAL A 49 -13.28 10.86 10.40
C VAL A 49 -14.75 10.87 10.00
N ALA A 50 -15.42 9.74 10.11
CA ALA A 50 -16.85 9.64 9.82
C ALA A 50 -17.68 10.27 10.95
N THR A 51 -18.91 10.71 10.66
CA THR A 51 -19.83 11.28 11.66
C THR A 51 -20.29 10.28 12.74
N ASP A 52 -20.18 8.98 12.49
CA ASP A 52 -20.38 7.92 13.50
C ASP A 52 -19.14 7.72 14.40
N GLY A 53 -18.06 8.46 14.12
CA GLY A 53 -16.81 8.41 14.83
C GLY A 53 -15.89 7.29 14.34
N LEU A 54 -16.14 6.56 13.26
CA LEU A 54 -15.12 5.66 12.72
C LEU A 54 -13.98 6.48 12.11
N VAL A 55 -12.74 6.25 12.55
CA VAL A 55 -11.55 6.85 11.93
C VAL A 55 -11.02 5.89 10.90
N THR A 56 -10.85 6.33 9.65
CA THR A 56 -10.17 5.55 8.61
C THR A 56 -8.80 6.14 8.35
N LEU A 57 -7.76 5.30 8.46
CA LEU A 57 -6.37 5.66 8.19
C LEU A 57 -5.88 4.93 6.95
N VAL A 58 -5.28 5.67 6.02
CA VAL A 58 -4.80 5.13 4.76
C VAL A 58 -3.30 4.83 4.84
N CYS A 59 -2.91 3.59 4.60
CA CYS A 59 -1.52 3.23 4.33
C CYS A 59 -1.30 3.21 2.82
N ALA A 60 -0.70 4.27 2.28
CA ALA A 60 -0.48 4.39 0.83
C ALA A 60 0.67 3.52 0.29
N ARG A 61 1.52 3.00 1.17
CA ARG A 61 2.64 2.11 0.81
C ARG A 61 2.26 0.65 1.02
N SER A 62 2.89 -0.22 0.24
CA SER A 62 2.62 -1.67 0.28
C SER A 62 3.40 -2.31 1.42
N GLU A 63 2.76 -3.26 2.10
CA GLU A 63 3.41 -4.13 3.07
C GLU A 63 4.19 -5.23 2.36
N MET A 64 5.47 -5.33 2.70
CA MET A 64 6.43 -6.26 2.12
C MET A 64 7.29 -6.93 3.21
N GLY A 65 6.86 -6.86 4.48
CA GLY A 65 7.54 -7.47 5.64
C GLY A 65 8.11 -6.47 6.65
N GLN A 66 7.91 -5.17 6.46
CA GLN A 66 8.43 -4.09 7.31
C GLN A 66 7.44 -3.61 8.39
N GLY A 67 6.17 -4.05 8.35
CA GLY A 67 5.15 -3.65 9.31
C GLY A 67 4.62 -2.22 9.14
N VAL A 68 4.68 -1.65 7.92
CA VAL A 68 4.16 -0.30 7.64
C VAL A 68 2.66 -0.19 7.85
N ARG A 69 1.93 -1.28 7.59
CA ARG A 69 0.49 -1.34 7.82
C ARG A 69 0.14 -1.30 9.30
N SER A 70 1.09 -1.52 10.21
CA SER A 70 0.89 -1.35 11.65
C SER A 70 1.43 0.00 12.13
N THR A 71 2.65 0.33 11.72
CA THR A 71 3.38 1.52 12.21
C THR A 71 2.83 2.85 11.67
N ILE A 72 2.41 2.92 10.40
CA ILE A 72 1.84 4.16 9.83
C ILE A 72 0.50 4.51 10.50
N PRO A 73 -0.46 3.59 10.62
CA PRO A 73 -1.71 3.88 11.33
C PRO A 73 -1.50 4.20 12.81
N ALA A 74 -0.60 3.51 13.50
CA ALA A 74 -0.26 3.82 14.89
C ALA A 74 0.29 5.24 15.05
N LEU A 75 1.18 5.67 14.15
CA LEU A 75 1.73 7.03 14.15
C LEU A 75 0.65 8.10 13.94
N LEU A 76 -0.20 7.88 12.94
CA LEU A 76 -1.33 8.77 12.64
C LEU A 76 -2.34 8.82 13.80
N ALA A 77 -2.64 7.67 14.41
CA ALA A 77 -3.56 7.57 15.55
C ALA A 77 -3.01 8.26 16.80
N ASP A 78 -1.71 8.10 17.09
CA ASP A 78 -1.04 8.80 18.20
C ASP A 78 -1.12 10.32 18.00
N GLU A 79 -0.79 10.81 16.81
CA GLU A 79 -0.92 12.23 16.51
C GLU A 79 -2.37 12.69 16.62
N LEU A 80 -3.32 11.95 16.07
CA LEU A 80 -4.74 12.30 16.14
C LEU A 80 -5.30 12.27 17.58
N GLY A 81 -4.78 11.39 18.45
CA GLY A 81 -5.40 11.02 19.72
C GLY A 81 -6.54 10.01 19.55
N ALA A 82 -6.51 9.21 18.48
CA ALA A 82 -7.49 8.18 18.19
C ALA A 82 -7.25 6.91 19.00
N ASP A 83 -8.33 6.20 19.31
CA ASP A 83 -8.26 4.84 19.83
C ASP A 83 -8.11 3.87 18.66
N MET A 84 -7.03 3.07 18.67
CA MET A 84 -6.77 2.06 17.64
C MET A 84 -7.90 1.03 17.51
N ALA A 85 -8.66 0.76 18.57
CA ALA A 85 -9.84 -0.13 18.51
C ALA A 85 -10.99 0.47 17.67
N ARG A 86 -10.97 1.78 17.42
CA ARG A 86 -11.95 2.53 16.62
C ARG A 86 -11.36 3.03 15.30
N VAL A 87 -10.21 2.50 14.90
CA VAL A 87 -9.54 2.81 13.65
C VAL A 87 -9.74 1.68 12.65
N LYS A 88 -10.13 2.05 11.43
CA LYS A 88 -10.11 1.17 10.26
C LYS A 88 -8.90 1.50 9.40
N LEU A 89 -8.06 0.51 9.13
CA LEU A 89 -6.98 0.62 8.16
C LEU A 89 -7.50 0.36 6.75
N VAL A 90 -7.11 1.21 5.80
CA VAL A 90 -7.34 1.00 4.37
C VAL A 90 -6.01 1.04 3.62
N GLN A 91 -5.81 0.10 2.70
CA GLN A 91 -4.71 0.16 1.75
C GLN A 91 -5.00 1.27 0.73
N GLY A 92 -4.07 2.20 0.53
CA GLY A 92 -4.22 3.22 -0.51
C GLY A 92 -4.29 2.59 -1.89
N ASP A 93 -5.16 3.13 -2.74
CA ASP A 93 -5.16 2.81 -4.17
C ASP A 93 -3.93 3.42 -4.87
N ALA A 94 -3.67 3.06 -6.12
CA ALA A 94 -2.55 3.58 -6.91
C ALA A 94 -2.82 5.00 -7.46
N ASP A 95 -3.43 5.86 -6.64
CA ASP A 95 -3.78 7.23 -7.00
C ASP A 95 -2.64 8.20 -6.67
N LYS A 96 -2.29 9.02 -7.66
CA LYS A 96 -1.26 10.07 -7.55
C LYS A 96 -1.45 11.03 -6.37
N LYS A 97 -2.66 11.17 -5.82
CA LYS A 97 -2.94 12.02 -4.66
C LYS A 97 -2.11 11.66 -3.42
N TYR A 98 -1.65 10.42 -3.31
CA TYR A 98 -0.80 9.98 -2.20
C TYR A 98 0.69 10.33 -2.37
N GLY A 99 1.09 10.87 -3.52
CA GLY A 99 2.49 11.13 -3.84
C GLY A 99 3.27 9.84 -4.07
N ASP A 100 4.51 9.79 -3.57
CA ASP A 100 5.39 8.62 -3.72
C ASP A 100 4.91 7.41 -2.89
N GLN A 101 4.36 6.42 -3.60
CA GLN A 101 3.89 5.15 -3.02
C GLN A 101 4.94 4.04 -3.09
N LYS A 102 6.19 4.32 -3.50
CA LYS A 102 7.25 3.31 -3.56
C LYS A 102 7.55 2.72 -2.18
N THR A 103 7.62 1.39 -2.13
CA THR A 103 8.19 0.64 -1.01
C THR A 103 9.57 0.10 -1.45
N ASP A 104 10.64 0.78 -1.05
CA ASP A 104 12.02 0.39 -1.35
C ASP A 104 13.00 0.98 -0.32
N GLY A 105 14.17 0.35 -0.16
CA GLY A 105 15.30 0.80 0.67
C GLY A 105 14.98 0.96 2.16
N SER A 106 13.93 0.29 2.65
CA SER A 106 13.39 0.45 4.01
C SER A 106 13.12 1.92 4.37
N THR A 107 12.70 2.72 3.38
CA THR A 107 12.57 4.18 3.54
C THR A 107 11.16 4.65 3.88
N SER A 108 10.15 3.78 3.80
CA SER A 108 9.05 3.65 4.74
C SER A 108 8.67 4.87 5.59
N ILE A 109 8.89 4.66 6.87
CA ILE A 109 8.76 5.65 7.93
C ILE A 109 9.81 6.74 7.75
N ARG A 110 11.08 6.41 7.47
CA ARG A 110 12.18 7.39 7.48
C ARG A 110 11.96 8.60 6.57
N LYS A 111 11.36 8.42 5.39
CA LYS A 111 11.00 9.52 4.47
C LYS A 111 9.60 10.10 4.74
N GLY A 112 8.67 9.29 5.25
CA GLY A 112 7.28 9.70 5.46
C GLY A 112 6.98 10.29 6.84
N TYR A 113 7.88 10.13 7.81
CA TYR A 113 7.61 10.35 9.24
C TYR A 113 7.06 11.74 9.52
N GLU A 114 7.72 12.80 9.06
CA GLU A 114 7.28 14.17 9.32
C GLU A 114 5.93 14.47 8.66
N GLY A 115 5.76 14.11 7.38
CA GLY A 115 4.51 14.34 6.65
C GLY A 115 3.32 13.57 7.23
N LEU A 116 3.52 12.33 7.65
CA LEU A 116 2.48 11.53 8.31
C LEU A 116 2.11 12.12 9.67
N ARG A 117 3.10 12.57 10.44
CA ARG A 117 2.83 13.21 11.73
C ARG A 117 2.04 14.50 11.57
N GLN A 118 2.44 15.30 10.59
CA GLN A 118 1.75 16.52 10.21
C GLN A 118 0.29 16.21 9.84
N ALA A 119 0.05 15.17 9.02
CA ALA A 119 -1.30 14.78 8.62
C ALA A 119 -2.21 14.42 9.81
N GLY A 120 -1.71 13.63 10.77
CA GLY A 120 -2.44 13.31 12.00
C GLY A 120 -2.67 14.53 12.90
N ALA A 121 -1.67 15.40 13.03
CA ALA A 121 -1.75 16.61 13.84
C ALA A 121 -2.69 17.67 13.24
N THR A 122 -2.77 17.78 11.91
CA THR A 122 -3.74 18.65 11.23
C THR A 122 -5.17 18.22 11.55
N ALA A 123 -5.45 16.92 11.44
CA ALA A 123 -6.76 16.36 11.80
C ALA A 123 -7.12 16.67 13.26
N ARG A 124 -6.17 16.45 14.20
CA ARG A 124 -6.35 16.78 15.62
C ARG A 124 -6.66 18.26 15.83
N THR A 125 -5.88 19.15 15.21
CA THR A 125 -6.02 20.61 15.35
C THR A 125 -7.41 21.08 14.94
N MET A 126 -7.94 20.57 13.83
CA MET A 126 -9.27 20.93 13.34
C MET A 126 -10.40 20.41 14.24
N LEU A 127 -10.29 19.18 14.76
CA LEU A 127 -11.24 18.64 15.74
C LEU A 127 -11.22 19.43 17.05
N VAL A 128 -10.03 19.78 17.54
CA VAL A 128 -9.86 20.64 18.72
C VAL A 128 -10.50 22.02 18.50
N ALA A 129 -10.29 22.62 17.33
CA ALA A 129 -10.89 23.90 17.00
C ALA A 129 -12.42 23.84 16.94
N ALA A 130 -13.00 22.77 16.39
CA ALA A 130 -14.45 22.56 16.38
C ALA A 130 -15.00 22.45 17.82
N ALA A 131 -14.39 21.62 18.68
CA ALA A 131 -14.81 21.47 20.08
C ALA A 131 -14.70 22.80 20.86
N ALA A 132 -13.59 23.50 20.69
CA ALA A 132 -13.34 24.78 21.35
C ALA A 132 -14.37 25.85 20.95
N ARG A 133 -14.76 25.90 19.67
CA ARG A 133 -15.84 26.79 19.19
C ARG A 133 -17.19 26.44 19.83
N ARG A 134 -17.52 25.14 19.92
CA ARG A 134 -18.78 24.68 20.53
C ARG A 134 -18.85 25.02 22.02
N TRP A 135 -17.75 24.88 22.75
CA TRP A 135 -17.67 25.21 24.17
C TRP A 135 -17.37 26.68 24.46
N LYS A 136 -17.02 27.48 23.44
CA LYS A 136 -16.58 28.89 23.57
C LYS A 136 -15.36 29.03 24.49
N VAL A 137 -14.39 28.12 24.35
CA VAL A 137 -13.13 28.10 25.12
C VAL A 137 -11.93 28.25 24.19
N SER A 138 -10.74 28.44 24.78
CA SER A 138 -9.49 28.44 24.00
C SER A 138 -9.17 27.03 23.46
N PRO A 139 -8.75 26.88 22.19
CA PRO A 139 -8.25 25.60 21.68
C PRO A 139 -7.10 25.02 22.52
N ALA A 140 -6.28 25.87 23.13
CA ALA A 140 -5.14 25.45 23.95
C ALA A 140 -5.56 24.79 25.28
N SER A 141 -6.80 24.97 25.74
CA SER A 141 -7.33 24.31 26.94
C SER A 141 -8.02 22.98 26.62
N CYS A 142 -7.99 22.53 25.36
CA CYS A 142 -8.59 21.29 24.90
C CYS A 142 -7.52 20.23 24.62
N VAL A 143 -7.82 18.97 24.93
CA VAL A 143 -6.89 17.84 24.73
C VAL A 143 -7.58 16.74 23.95
N ALA A 144 -7.00 16.32 22.82
CA ALA A 144 -7.43 15.13 22.12
C ALA A 144 -6.81 13.88 22.76
N ARG A 145 -7.62 12.87 23.08
CA ARG A 145 -7.17 11.55 23.53
C ARG A 145 -8.36 10.60 23.51
N ASP A 146 -8.09 9.29 23.49
CA ASP A 146 -9.13 8.26 23.65
C ASP A 146 -10.33 8.48 22.69
N HIS A 147 -10.05 8.91 21.45
CA HIS A 147 -11.04 9.12 20.40
C HIS A 147 -12.03 10.29 20.62
N ALA A 148 -11.68 11.22 21.50
CA ALA A 148 -12.48 12.38 21.82
C ALA A 148 -11.61 13.62 22.09
N ILE A 149 -12.24 14.79 22.09
CA ILE A 149 -11.67 16.04 22.58
C ILE A 149 -12.22 16.28 23.99
N PHE A 150 -11.35 16.68 24.92
CA PHE A 150 -11.69 16.95 26.31
C PHE A 150 -11.38 18.40 26.69
N HIS A 151 -12.22 18.98 27.55
CA HIS A 151 -11.95 20.22 28.27
C HIS A 151 -12.48 20.09 29.72
N GLY A 152 -11.57 19.87 30.67
CA GLY A 152 -11.95 19.56 32.05
C GLY A 152 -12.79 18.27 32.14
N LYS A 153 -14.05 18.39 32.58
CA LYS A 153 -15.02 17.27 32.64
C LYS A 153 -15.85 17.10 31.35
N LEU A 154 -15.75 18.05 30.41
CA LEU A 154 -16.48 17.99 29.15
C LEU A 154 -15.72 17.14 28.14
N SER A 155 -16.46 16.39 27.33
CA SER A 155 -15.91 15.64 26.20
C SER A 155 -16.86 15.64 25.01
N LEU A 156 -16.29 15.58 23.81
CA LEU A 156 -17.00 15.38 22.55
C LEU A 156 -16.21 14.36 21.72
N GLY A 157 -16.89 13.32 21.25
CA GLY A 157 -16.29 12.32 20.37
C GLY A 157 -15.94 12.89 19.01
N PHE A 158 -14.95 12.29 18.33
CA PHE A 158 -14.53 12.76 17.01
C PHE A 158 -15.67 12.81 15.97
N GLY A 159 -16.60 11.84 16.01
CA GLY A 159 -17.75 11.81 15.09
C GLY A 159 -18.72 12.99 15.29
N GLU A 160 -18.93 13.40 16.54
CA GLU A 160 -19.80 14.54 16.89
C GLU A 160 -19.24 15.88 16.38
N LEU A 161 -17.92 15.93 16.19
CA LEU A 161 -17.17 17.10 15.73
C LEU A 161 -16.90 17.09 14.23
N ALA A 162 -17.02 15.93 13.56
CA ALA A 162 -16.59 15.74 12.17
C ALA A 162 -17.24 16.76 11.22
N ALA A 163 -18.57 16.93 11.29
CA ALA A 163 -19.28 17.86 10.42
C ALA A 163 -18.82 19.33 10.63
N GLU A 164 -18.58 19.74 11.88
CA GLU A 164 -18.10 21.09 12.19
C GLU A 164 -16.63 21.29 11.79
N ALA A 165 -15.79 20.28 12.01
CA ALA A 165 -14.39 20.31 11.61
C ALA A 165 -14.23 20.39 10.08
N ALA A 166 -15.11 19.73 9.31
CA ALA A 166 -15.12 19.78 7.85
C ALA A 166 -15.43 21.18 7.28
N MET A 167 -16.06 22.06 8.08
CA MET A 167 -16.35 23.45 7.69
C MET A 167 -15.21 24.41 8.02
N LEU A 168 -14.17 23.97 8.73
CA LEU A 168 -13.01 24.79 9.07
C LEU A 168 -11.98 24.78 7.92
N PRO A 169 -11.26 25.90 7.70
CA PRO A 169 -10.12 25.87 6.80
C PRO A 169 -9.05 24.93 7.35
N VAL A 170 -8.35 24.22 6.46
CA VAL A 170 -7.19 23.41 6.82
C VAL A 170 -6.05 24.37 7.22
N PRO A 171 -5.48 24.24 8.44
CA PRO A 171 -4.42 25.13 8.90
C PRO A 171 -3.15 24.97 8.07
N ALA A 172 -2.35 26.04 7.97
CA ALA A 172 -1.07 25.98 7.29
C ALA A 172 -0.09 25.07 8.06
N PRO A 173 0.87 24.40 7.40
CA PRO A 173 1.76 23.46 8.07
C PRO A 173 2.49 24.01 9.31
N GLY A 174 2.91 25.28 9.27
CA GLY A 174 3.59 25.94 10.40
C GLY A 174 2.70 26.26 11.61
N GLU A 175 1.37 26.20 11.46
CA GLU A 175 0.40 26.47 12.54
C GLU A 175 0.04 25.21 13.33
N VAL A 176 0.40 24.04 12.80
CA VAL A 176 0.09 22.74 13.38
C VAL A 176 1.30 22.22 14.14
N LYS A 177 1.14 22.01 15.43
CA LYS A 177 2.17 21.41 16.28
C LYS A 177 1.98 19.90 16.31
N VAL A 178 3.01 19.14 16.04
CA VAL A 178 3.01 17.68 16.23
C VAL A 178 3.21 17.33 17.72
N ARG A 179 2.77 16.15 18.18
CA ARG A 179 2.94 15.75 19.58
C ARG A 179 4.41 15.56 19.96
N PRO A 180 4.83 15.82 21.20
CA PRO A 180 6.13 15.34 21.64
C PRO A 180 6.14 13.80 21.67
N ARG A 181 7.32 13.19 21.49
CA ARG A 181 7.50 11.73 21.54
C ARG A 181 6.98 11.12 22.85
N SER A 182 7.08 11.85 23.97
CA SER A 182 6.60 11.43 25.28
C SER A 182 5.08 11.25 25.36
N GLU A 183 4.31 11.84 24.44
CA GLU A 183 2.85 11.69 24.39
C GLU A 183 2.39 10.59 23.41
N MET A 184 3.31 9.99 22.65
CA MET A 184 2.97 8.92 21.72
C MET A 184 2.75 7.61 22.48
N ARG A 185 1.58 7.00 22.32
CA ARG A 185 1.15 5.85 23.11
C ARG A 185 1.52 4.53 22.45
N HIS A 186 1.42 4.47 21.12
CA HIS A 186 1.54 3.25 20.33
C HIS A 186 2.92 3.11 19.68
N VAL A 187 3.46 4.18 19.08
CA VAL A 187 4.79 4.13 18.45
C VAL A 187 5.91 4.19 19.50
N PHE A 188 7.11 3.72 19.13
CA PHE A 188 8.28 3.56 20.03
C PHE A 188 8.13 2.53 21.15
N LYS A 189 7.15 1.64 21.04
CA LYS A 189 6.95 0.47 21.89
C LYS A 189 6.70 -0.75 21.02
N ASP A 190 6.58 -1.91 21.65
CA ASP A 190 6.18 -3.14 20.98
C ASP A 190 4.78 -2.95 20.36
N LEU A 191 4.72 -3.09 19.04
CA LEU A 191 3.50 -2.93 18.27
C LEU A 191 3.21 -4.24 17.52
N PRO A 192 2.06 -4.88 17.76
CA PRO A 192 1.72 -6.11 17.06
C PRO A 192 1.51 -5.84 15.56
N LEU A 193 1.87 -6.82 14.73
CA LEU A 193 1.61 -6.78 13.30
C LEU A 193 0.13 -7.01 13.03
N ILE A 194 -0.56 -6.01 12.49
CA ILE A 194 -1.99 -6.10 12.17
C ILE A 194 -2.29 -7.23 11.17
N ASP A 195 -1.40 -7.45 10.21
CA ASP A 195 -1.52 -8.51 9.22
C ASP A 195 -0.96 -9.86 9.74
N GLY A 196 -0.28 -9.85 10.89
CA GLY A 196 0.39 -11.01 11.49
C GLY A 196 -0.51 -12.24 11.64
N PRO A 197 -1.70 -12.14 12.26
CA PRO A 197 -2.63 -13.26 12.37
C PRO A 197 -3.03 -13.86 11.02
N ALA A 198 -3.25 -13.03 9.99
CA ALA A 198 -3.59 -13.52 8.66
C ALA A 198 -2.39 -14.23 8.00
N ILE A 199 -1.18 -13.71 8.18
CA ILE A 199 0.06 -14.30 7.66
C ILE A 199 0.30 -15.68 8.28
N VAL A 200 0.31 -15.78 9.61
CA VAL A 200 0.65 -17.04 10.31
C VAL A 200 -0.43 -18.12 10.20
N THR A 201 -1.64 -17.74 9.79
CA THR A 201 -2.76 -18.68 9.54
C THR A 201 -2.95 -19.03 8.06
N GLY A 202 -2.13 -18.48 7.15
CA GLY A 202 -2.26 -18.70 5.71
C GLY A 202 -3.51 -18.04 5.09
N LYS A 203 -4.10 -17.05 5.77
CA LYS A 203 -5.27 -16.29 5.30
C LYS A 203 -4.89 -15.00 4.57
N ALA A 204 -3.64 -14.55 4.69
CA ALA A 204 -3.15 -13.40 3.97
C ALA A 204 -3.16 -13.68 2.45
N VAL A 205 -3.66 -12.71 1.67
CA VAL A 205 -3.71 -12.78 0.20
C VAL A 205 -2.58 -11.92 -0.34
N PHE A 206 -1.64 -12.55 -1.04
CA PHE A 206 -0.55 -11.91 -1.75
C PHE A 206 -0.86 -11.80 -3.23
N GLY A 207 -0.06 -11.00 -3.96
CA GLY A 207 -0.26 -10.83 -5.41
C GLY A 207 -0.26 -12.15 -6.20
N ALA A 208 0.47 -13.16 -5.72
CA ALA A 208 0.53 -14.49 -6.33
C ALA A 208 -0.75 -15.32 -6.10
N ASP A 209 -1.56 -15.00 -5.10
CA ASP A 209 -2.79 -15.72 -4.75
C ASP A 209 -3.99 -15.23 -5.57
N VAL A 210 -3.89 -14.03 -6.14
CA VAL A 210 -4.96 -13.43 -6.93
C VAL A 210 -5.25 -14.29 -8.17
N ARG A 211 -6.53 -14.57 -8.41
CA ARG A 211 -7.06 -15.24 -9.60
C ARG A 211 -8.26 -14.46 -10.11
N LEU A 212 -8.22 -14.07 -11.38
CA LEU A 212 -9.34 -13.37 -12.05
C LEU A 212 -9.97 -14.27 -13.12
N PRO A 213 -11.28 -14.12 -13.42
CA PRO A 213 -11.89 -14.80 -14.55
C PRO A 213 -11.13 -14.52 -15.85
N GLY A 214 -10.75 -15.58 -16.57
CA GLY A 214 -9.98 -15.47 -17.82
C GLY A 214 -8.50 -15.07 -17.67
N MET A 215 -7.96 -15.04 -16.44
CA MET A 215 -6.55 -14.69 -16.21
C MET A 215 -5.61 -15.74 -16.83
N LEU A 216 -4.67 -15.28 -17.65
CA LEU A 216 -3.60 -16.11 -18.19
C LEU A 216 -2.37 -16.10 -17.27
N VAL A 217 -1.60 -17.18 -17.31
CA VAL A 217 -0.28 -17.28 -16.68
C VAL A 217 0.79 -16.93 -17.70
N ALA A 218 1.66 -15.99 -17.35
CA ALA A 218 2.79 -15.60 -18.18
C ALA A 218 4.10 -16.25 -17.68
N VAL A 219 4.81 -16.93 -18.56
CA VAL A 219 6.14 -17.50 -18.30
C VAL A 219 7.11 -16.96 -19.35
N ILE A 220 8.21 -16.35 -18.91
CA ILE A 220 9.12 -15.59 -19.78
C ILE A 220 10.41 -16.39 -20.01
N ALA A 221 10.80 -16.56 -21.27
CA ALA A 221 12.16 -16.92 -21.67
C ALA A 221 12.99 -15.63 -21.77
N ARG A 222 14.14 -15.58 -21.09
CA ARG A 222 15.03 -14.42 -21.06
C ARG A 222 16.39 -14.79 -21.68
N PRO A 223 17.11 -13.82 -22.25
CA PRO A 223 18.48 -14.05 -22.70
C PRO A 223 19.34 -14.57 -21.54
N PRO A 224 20.22 -15.55 -21.78
CA PRO A 224 21.08 -16.12 -20.73
C PRO A 224 22.13 -15.11 -20.26
N VAL A 225 22.49 -14.15 -21.11
CA VAL A 225 23.47 -13.10 -20.81
C VAL A 225 22.77 -11.78 -20.48
N VAL A 226 23.19 -11.14 -19.37
CA VAL A 226 22.66 -9.85 -18.93
C VAL A 226 22.92 -8.78 -19.99
N GLY A 227 21.86 -8.08 -20.40
CA GLY A 227 21.93 -7.09 -21.48
C GLY A 227 21.82 -7.68 -22.90
N GLY A 228 21.74 -9.00 -23.03
CA GLY A 228 21.42 -9.67 -24.29
C GLY A 228 20.00 -9.34 -24.78
N ARG A 229 19.70 -9.72 -26.03
CA ARG A 229 18.40 -9.49 -26.67
C ARG A 229 17.97 -10.65 -27.55
N VAL A 230 16.68 -10.68 -27.88
CA VAL A 230 16.15 -11.58 -28.91
C VAL A 230 16.77 -11.17 -30.25
N ALA A 231 17.50 -12.09 -30.90
CA ALA A 231 17.94 -11.88 -32.28
C ALA A 231 16.84 -12.34 -33.25
N ARG A 232 16.31 -13.54 -33.02
CA ARG A 232 15.15 -14.11 -33.71
C ARG A 232 14.49 -15.19 -32.86
N TYR A 233 13.23 -15.50 -33.14
CA TYR A 233 12.55 -16.65 -32.53
C TYR A 233 11.51 -17.26 -33.49
N ASP A 234 11.24 -18.56 -33.33
CA ASP A 234 10.07 -19.25 -33.89
C ASP A 234 9.14 -19.70 -32.75
N ALA A 235 7.88 -19.27 -32.84
CA ALA A 235 6.84 -19.51 -31.86
C ALA A 235 5.85 -20.62 -32.26
N LYS A 236 5.94 -21.20 -33.46
CA LYS A 236 4.94 -22.14 -34.00
C LYS A 236 4.73 -23.34 -33.08
N ARG A 237 5.81 -23.94 -32.59
CA ARG A 237 5.75 -25.10 -31.69
C ARG A 237 5.17 -24.75 -30.33
N ALA A 238 5.49 -23.56 -29.82
CA ALA A 238 4.91 -23.07 -28.57
C ALA A 238 3.40 -22.83 -28.71
N LEU A 239 2.96 -22.21 -29.81
CA LEU A 239 1.54 -21.95 -30.10
C LEU A 239 0.72 -23.23 -30.35
N ALA A 240 1.36 -24.29 -30.83
CA ALA A 240 0.71 -25.59 -31.03
C ALA A 240 0.40 -26.33 -29.72
N ILE A 241 0.95 -25.89 -28.58
CA ILE A 241 0.71 -26.53 -27.27
C ILE A 241 -0.69 -26.14 -26.76
N PRO A 242 -1.55 -27.12 -26.44
CA PRO A 242 -2.88 -26.85 -25.88
C PRO A 242 -2.80 -25.96 -24.63
N GLY A 243 -3.63 -24.92 -24.62
CA GLY A 243 -3.70 -23.94 -23.53
C GLY A 243 -2.78 -22.72 -23.71
N VAL A 244 -1.79 -22.75 -24.61
CA VAL A 244 -1.05 -21.54 -25.00
C VAL A 244 -1.95 -20.64 -25.83
N LYS A 245 -1.98 -19.34 -25.51
CA LYS A 245 -2.86 -18.35 -26.16
C LYS A 245 -2.09 -17.30 -26.92
N HIS A 246 -1.03 -16.77 -26.32
CA HIS A 246 -0.24 -15.71 -26.92
C HIS A 246 1.25 -15.91 -26.65
N ILE A 247 2.05 -15.42 -27.60
CA ILE A 247 3.49 -15.27 -27.47
C ILE A 247 3.76 -13.79 -27.71
N VAL A 248 4.45 -13.13 -26.77
CA VAL A 248 4.71 -11.69 -26.83
C VAL A 248 6.19 -11.45 -26.59
N GLU A 249 6.84 -10.76 -27.53
CA GLU A 249 8.20 -10.27 -27.30
C GLU A 249 8.18 -9.07 -26.36
N ILE A 250 8.99 -9.14 -25.31
CA ILE A 250 9.27 -8.03 -24.39
C ILE A 250 10.54 -7.35 -24.91
N PRO A 251 10.47 -6.07 -25.30
CA PRO A 251 11.64 -5.34 -25.80
C PRO A 251 12.78 -5.30 -24.78
N THR A 252 14.02 -5.41 -25.27
CA THR A 252 15.21 -5.20 -24.44
C THR A 252 15.26 -3.75 -23.94
N PRO A 253 15.48 -3.52 -22.63
CA PRO A 253 15.53 -2.18 -22.07
C PRO A 253 16.77 -1.43 -22.57
N LYS A 254 16.68 -0.09 -22.63
CA LYS A 254 17.79 0.76 -23.05
C LYS A 254 18.40 1.50 -21.85
N PRO A 255 19.73 1.72 -21.79
CA PRO A 255 20.32 2.56 -20.77
C PRO A 255 19.72 3.98 -20.77
N PRO A 256 19.54 4.61 -19.58
CA PRO A 256 19.67 4.02 -18.25
C PRO A 256 18.53 3.03 -17.94
N TYR A 257 18.87 1.81 -17.50
CA TYR A 257 17.90 0.72 -17.36
C TYR A 257 16.79 1.01 -16.32
N ALA A 258 17.12 1.62 -15.19
CA ALA A 258 16.18 2.01 -14.13
C ALA A 258 15.13 0.91 -13.82
N TYR A 259 13.83 1.23 -13.93
CA TYR A 259 12.72 0.30 -13.67
C TYR A 259 12.16 -0.36 -14.94
N GLN A 260 12.89 -0.34 -16.06
CA GLN A 260 12.45 -0.98 -17.29
C GLN A 260 12.50 -2.52 -17.12
N PRO A 261 11.50 -3.27 -17.63
CA PRO A 261 11.53 -4.72 -17.58
C PRO A 261 12.65 -5.28 -18.48
N TRP A 262 13.27 -6.37 -18.04
CA TRP A 262 14.18 -7.13 -18.90
C TRP A 262 13.43 -7.75 -20.09
N GLY A 263 14.05 -7.70 -21.26
CA GLY A 263 13.51 -8.26 -22.49
C GLY A 263 13.42 -9.78 -22.49
N GLY A 264 12.84 -10.34 -23.55
CA GLY A 264 12.65 -11.78 -23.72
C GLY A 264 11.36 -12.13 -24.46
N ILE A 265 10.94 -13.39 -24.40
CA ILE A 265 9.71 -13.89 -25.01
C ILE A 265 8.77 -14.40 -23.91
N ALA A 266 7.61 -13.76 -23.75
CA ALA A 266 6.56 -14.16 -22.83
C ALA A 266 5.59 -15.14 -23.48
N VAL A 267 5.38 -16.28 -22.83
CA VAL A 267 4.33 -17.25 -23.17
C VAL A 267 3.16 -17.07 -22.23
N LEU A 268 1.99 -16.72 -22.77
CA LEU A 268 0.76 -16.55 -22.03
C LEU A 268 -0.15 -17.75 -22.29
N ALA A 269 -0.54 -18.45 -21.22
CA ALA A 269 -1.34 -19.67 -21.31
C ALA A 269 -2.42 -19.73 -20.23
N GLU A 270 -3.40 -20.62 -20.41
CA GLU A 270 -4.52 -20.81 -19.47
C GLU A 270 -4.08 -21.35 -18.10
N ASN A 271 -2.90 -21.95 -18.01
CA ASN A 271 -2.36 -22.50 -16.78
C ASN A 271 -0.82 -22.56 -16.81
N THR A 272 -0.22 -22.72 -15.64
CA THR A 272 1.24 -22.73 -15.45
C THR A 272 1.94 -23.83 -16.25
N TRP A 273 1.34 -25.02 -16.34
CA TRP A 273 1.94 -26.14 -17.09
C TRP A 273 2.03 -25.83 -18.58
N ALA A 274 0.94 -25.39 -19.20
CA ALA A 274 0.92 -24.99 -20.59
C ALA A 274 1.90 -23.83 -20.87
N ALA A 275 2.00 -22.85 -19.98
CA ALA A 275 2.95 -21.74 -20.11
C ALA A 275 4.41 -22.23 -20.06
N LEU A 276 4.74 -23.13 -19.13
CA LEU A 276 6.08 -23.73 -19.01
C LEU A 276 6.44 -24.59 -20.23
N ARG A 277 5.50 -25.42 -20.71
CA ARG A 277 5.68 -26.24 -21.91
C ARG A 277 5.83 -25.38 -23.16
N GLY A 278 5.00 -24.35 -23.29
CA GLY A 278 5.08 -23.35 -24.35
C GLY A 278 6.45 -22.67 -24.37
N ARG A 279 6.93 -22.18 -23.21
CA ARG A 279 8.26 -21.58 -23.11
C ARG A 279 9.36 -22.56 -23.53
N ALA A 280 9.28 -23.82 -23.10
CA ALA A 280 10.27 -24.84 -23.42
C ALA A 280 10.28 -25.24 -24.91
N ALA A 281 9.18 -25.01 -25.64
CA ALA A 281 9.06 -25.28 -27.07
C ALA A 281 9.41 -24.09 -27.95
N LEU A 282 9.76 -22.93 -27.38
CA LEU A 282 10.27 -21.80 -28.14
C LEU A 282 11.64 -22.13 -28.72
N GLU A 283 11.83 -21.83 -29.99
CA GLU A 283 13.14 -21.86 -30.64
C GLU A 283 13.63 -20.41 -30.70
N ILE A 284 14.64 -20.06 -29.91
CA ILE A 284 15.10 -18.68 -29.74
C ILE A 284 16.60 -18.60 -30.01
N GLU A 285 16.99 -17.64 -30.82
CA GLU A 285 18.38 -17.20 -30.96
C GLU A 285 18.55 -15.89 -30.19
N TRP A 286 19.56 -15.87 -29.32
CA TRP A 286 19.91 -14.71 -28.53
C TRP A 286 21.12 -14.02 -29.13
N ASP A 287 21.07 -12.69 -29.19
CA ASP A 287 22.29 -11.89 -29.24
C ASP A 287 22.74 -11.65 -27.79
N GLU A 288 23.86 -12.26 -27.42
CA GLU A 288 24.39 -12.24 -26.06
C GLU A 288 24.96 -10.86 -25.66
N GLY A 289 25.24 -9.99 -26.63
CA GLY A 289 25.69 -8.62 -26.40
C GLY A 289 27.07 -8.51 -25.75
N ALA A 290 27.35 -7.32 -25.20
CA ALA A 290 28.68 -6.95 -24.71
C ALA A 290 29.16 -7.76 -23.48
N ASN A 291 28.26 -8.49 -22.81
CA ASN A 291 28.58 -9.28 -21.63
C ASN A 291 28.73 -10.78 -21.93
N ALA A 292 28.76 -11.19 -23.20
CA ALA A 292 28.89 -12.59 -23.61
C ALA A 292 30.12 -13.27 -23.00
N GLU A 293 31.22 -12.51 -22.87
CA GLU A 293 32.49 -12.99 -22.31
C GLU A 293 32.65 -12.73 -20.79
N TYR A 294 31.57 -12.33 -20.10
CA TYR A 294 31.64 -12.05 -18.66
C TYR A 294 31.87 -13.34 -17.87
N ASP A 295 32.94 -13.34 -17.06
CA ASP A 295 33.32 -14.47 -16.23
C ASP A 295 33.36 -14.07 -14.74
N SER A 296 32.63 -14.83 -13.92
CA SER A 296 32.48 -14.53 -12.49
C SER A 296 33.75 -14.80 -11.68
N ASP A 297 34.56 -15.77 -12.08
CA ASP A 297 35.79 -16.12 -11.38
C ASP A 297 36.88 -15.06 -11.64
N ARG A 298 37.00 -14.60 -12.89
CA ARG A 298 37.86 -13.49 -13.27
C ARG A 298 37.47 -12.19 -12.55
N TYR A 299 36.17 -11.85 -12.54
CA TYR A 299 35.73 -10.64 -11.85
C TYR A 299 35.93 -10.73 -10.32
N ARG A 300 35.72 -11.91 -9.73
CA ARG A 300 36.02 -12.14 -8.32
C ARG A 300 37.50 -11.89 -8.01
N ALA A 301 38.42 -12.35 -8.85
CA ALA A 301 39.85 -12.07 -8.68
C ALA A 301 40.13 -10.56 -8.67
N THR A 302 39.52 -9.80 -9.58
CA THR A 302 39.62 -8.33 -9.60
C THR A 302 39.09 -7.68 -8.31
N LEU A 303 37.95 -8.15 -7.78
CA LEU A 303 37.42 -7.66 -6.50
C LEU A 303 38.38 -7.96 -5.34
N SER A 304 38.93 -9.17 -5.28
CA SER A 304 39.91 -9.57 -4.25
C SER A 304 41.19 -8.74 -4.32
N GLU A 305 41.70 -8.42 -5.50
CA GLU A 305 42.85 -7.53 -5.64
C GLU A 305 42.52 -6.10 -5.17
N SER A 306 41.31 -5.62 -5.45
CA SER A 306 40.89 -4.26 -5.11
C SER A 306 40.82 -4.00 -3.60
N VAL A 307 40.51 -5.01 -2.77
CA VAL A 307 40.46 -4.82 -1.31
C VAL A 307 41.84 -4.63 -0.68
N HIS A 308 42.91 -5.01 -1.39
CA HIS A 308 44.29 -4.79 -0.96
C HIS A 308 44.82 -3.42 -1.42
N ALA A 309 44.12 -2.73 -2.31
CA ALA A 309 44.47 -1.38 -2.72
C ALA A 309 44.10 -0.34 -1.64
N LYS A 310 44.84 0.78 -1.60
CA LYS A 310 44.53 1.88 -0.68
C LYS A 310 43.15 2.47 -1.00
N GLY A 311 42.20 2.32 -0.07
CA GLY A 311 40.85 2.89 -0.18
C GLY A 311 40.82 4.41 -0.01
N SER A 312 39.72 5.03 -0.44
CA SER A 312 39.44 6.45 -0.18
C SER A 312 38.56 6.59 1.06
N PRO A 313 38.91 7.45 2.04
CA PRO A 313 38.12 7.62 3.25
C PRO A 313 36.76 8.26 2.94
N ALA A 314 35.68 7.48 3.04
CA ALA A 314 34.31 7.96 2.81
C ALA A 314 33.71 8.68 4.03
N ARG A 315 34.18 8.33 5.23
CA ARG A 315 33.79 8.94 6.51
C ARG A 315 34.90 8.69 7.52
N ASN A 316 35.27 9.71 8.29
CA ASN A 316 36.17 9.56 9.44
C ASN A 316 35.39 9.90 10.71
N THR A 317 35.31 8.98 11.66
CA THR A 317 34.64 9.21 12.95
C THR A 317 35.50 8.58 14.03
N GLY A 318 36.22 9.42 14.79
CA GLY A 318 37.30 9.01 15.69
C GLY A 318 38.69 9.14 15.04
N ASN A 319 39.72 8.60 15.70
CA ASN A 319 41.07 8.49 15.15
C ASN A 319 41.43 7.00 15.01
N VAL A 320 41.25 6.46 13.80
CA VAL A 320 41.51 5.05 13.48
C VAL A 320 43.00 4.71 13.57
N GLU A 321 43.89 5.68 13.39
CA GLU A 321 45.36 5.48 13.44
C GLU A 321 45.89 5.44 14.88
N ALA A 322 45.09 5.89 15.87
CA ALA A 322 45.47 5.93 17.27
C ALA A 322 44.88 4.78 18.12
N ALA A 323 44.19 3.82 17.49
CA ALA A 323 43.60 2.65 18.12
C ALA A 323 44.37 1.37 17.75
#